data_AF-A0A183F805-F1
#
_entry.id   AF-A0A183F805-F1
#
_cell.length_a   1.000
_cell.length_b   1.000
_cell.length_c   1.000
_cell.angle_alpha   90.00
_cell.angle_beta   90.00
_cell.angle_gamma   90.00
#
_symmetry.space_group_name_H-M   'P 1'
#
loop_
_entity.id
_entity.type
_entity.pdbx_description
1 polymer ?
#
loop_
_entity_poly.entity_id
_entity_poly.type
_entity_poly.pdbx_seq_one_letter_code
_entity_poly.pdbx_strand_id
1 'polypeptide(L)'
;MSSGVESRGKTMDIMYSCHGKKSLALPDNRAITLRRLYSVWNSLRKDTALLEKYNETFEEQKRLNVIEPVDERDMVEGTIHYLPHQAVFTPHKNTTKLRIVSDASAHYKDCPSLNDALHRGPVLLPKMYGLLLRFRIGRVALISDVEKAFLQVRLHEVDRDATRCLWLGDHKKPPRQLYVDNLLVTMDTPEDGLRVYSRTKEIFNELKMNLREFASNDRAVMETIPAADRSTEEDSKVLGIRFNRSEDQFQIAGTMPRQEG
;
A
#
# COMPACT_ATOMS: atom_id res chain seq x y z
N MET A 1 8.08 -22.99 24.63
CA MET A 1 7.02 -22.21 23.97
C MET A 1 6.21 -23.18 23.14
N SER A 2 4.97 -23.45 23.54
CA SER A 2 4.07 -24.40 22.88
C SER A 2 3.54 -23.80 21.59
N SER A 3 4.07 -24.24 20.45
CA SER A 3 3.41 -24.05 19.15
C SER A 3 2.14 -24.88 19.13
N GLY A 4 1.00 -24.27 19.44
CA GLY A 4 -0.32 -24.88 19.32
C GLY A 4 -0.97 -24.46 18.01
N VAL A 5 -1.47 -25.42 17.25
CA VAL A 5 -2.42 -25.18 16.16
C VAL A 5 -3.79 -25.49 16.73
N GLU A 6 -4.65 -24.48 16.87
CA GLU A 6 -6.04 -24.68 17.28
C GLU A 6 -6.94 -24.65 16.04
N SER A 7 -7.85 -25.61 15.93
CA SER A 7 -8.81 -25.66 14.82
C SER A 7 -10.13 -25.06 15.29
N ARG A 8 -10.61 -24.04 14.58
CA ARG A 8 -11.95 -23.46 14.77
C ARG A 8 -12.73 -23.57 13.46
N GLY A 9 -13.54 -24.62 13.33
CA GLY A 9 -14.34 -24.86 12.13
C GLY A 9 -13.48 -25.12 10.88
N LYS A 10 -13.59 -24.25 9.86
CA LYS A 10 -12.81 -24.33 8.61
C LYS A 10 -11.45 -23.61 8.66
N THR A 11 -11.09 -23.03 9.81
CA THR A 11 -9.86 -22.22 9.94
C THR A 11 -8.90 -22.81 10.97
N MET A 12 -7.61 -22.59 10.74
CA MET A 12 -6.54 -22.95 11.65
C MET A 12 -5.90 -21.69 12.21
N ASP A 13 -5.87 -21.57 13.53
CA ASP A 13 -5.15 -20.51 14.22
C ASP A 13 -3.71 -20.99 14.45
N ILE A 14 -2.74 -20.25 13.90
CA ILE A 14 -1.32 -20.53 14.13
C ILE A 14 -0.75 -19.46 15.05
N MET A 15 -0.33 -19.89 16.25
CA MET A 15 0.37 -19.03 17.20
C MET A 15 1.82 -18.85 16.75
N TYR A 16 2.09 -17.88 15.88
CA TYR A 16 3.44 -17.33 15.68
C TYR A 16 3.55 -16.05 16.50
N SER A 17 4.35 -16.07 17.56
CA SER A 17 4.68 -14.87 18.31
C SER A 17 5.89 -14.19 17.65
N CYS A 18 5.75 -12.92 17.28
CA CYS A 18 6.85 -12.06 16.82
C CYS A 18 7.88 -11.73 17.92
N HIS A 19 7.72 -12.22 19.16
CA HIS A 19 8.45 -11.75 20.34
C HIS A 19 9.86 -12.37 20.52
N GLY A 20 10.40 -13.05 19.50
CA GLY A 20 11.57 -13.94 19.63
C GLY A 20 12.98 -13.31 19.55
N LYS A 21 13.15 -12.12 18.95
CA LYS A 21 14.43 -11.37 18.91
C LYS A 21 14.11 -9.89 18.78
N LYS A 22 15.00 -9.01 19.32
CA LYS A 22 14.93 -7.52 19.22
C LYS A 22 14.16 -7.12 17.97
N SER A 23 12.91 -6.69 18.12
CA SER A 23 12.10 -6.29 16.98
C SER A 23 12.84 -5.15 16.31
N LEU A 24 13.23 -5.36 15.05
CA LEU A 24 13.56 -4.23 14.19
C LEU A 24 12.27 -3.41 14.15
N ALA A 25 12.29 -2.22 14.74
CA ALA A 25 11.14 -1.34 14.73
C ALA A 25 10.79 -1.05 13.28
N LEU A 26 9.68 -1.59 12.80
CA LEU A 26 9.21 -1.33 11.45
C LEU A 26 8.78 0.14 11.41
N PRO A 27 9.33 0.95 10.49
CA PRO A 27 8.88 2.32 10.32
C PRO A 27 7.50 2.35 9.67
N ASP A 28 6.80 3.48 9.83
CA ASP A 28 5.58 3.71 9.06
C ASP A 28 5.91 3.73 7.55
N ASN A 29 5.13 2.99 6.77
CA ASN A 29 5.26 2.89 5.33
C ASN A 29 3.92 3.17 4.62
N ARG A 30 2.97 3.83 5.30
CA ARG A 30 1.66 4.15 4.73
C ARG A 30 1.76 4.95 3.43
N ALA A 31 2.68 5.91 3.36
CA ALA A 31 2.86 6.77 2.19
C ALA A 31 3.30 5.98 0.94
N ILE A 32 4.30 5.09 1.03
CA ILE A 32 4.70 4.25 -0.13
C ILE A 32 3.56 3.33 -0.57
N THR A 33 2.78 2.85 0.39
CA THR A 33 1.65 1.95 0.14
C THR A 33 0.54 2.68 -0.60
N LEU A 34 0.22 3.90 -0.20
CA LEU A 34 -0.78 4.74 -0.87
C LEU A 34 -0.36 5.10 -2.30
N ARG A 35 0.92 5.43 -2.52
CA ARG A 35 1.47 5.67 -3.87
C ARG A 35 1.32 4.43 -4.77
N ARG A 36 1.63 3.25 -4.25
CA ARG A 36 1.47 1.99 -4.99
C ARG A 36 0.00 1.69 -5.29
N LEU A 37 -0.91 1.96 -4.34
CA LEU A 37 -2.34 1.84 -4.57
C LEU A 37 -2.82 2.76 -5.70
N TYR A 38 -2.35 4.01 -5.73
CA TYR A 38 -2.66 4.94 -6.82
C TYR A 38 -2.17 4.41 -8.18
N SER A 39 -0.97 3.83 -8.23
CA SER A 39 -0.44 3.18 -9.43
C SER A 39 -1.31 2.00 -9.88
N VAL A 40 -1.74 1.16 -8.94
CA VAL A 40 -2.64 0.03 -9.24
C VAL A 40 -3.95 0.55 -9.80
N TRP A 41 -4.59 1.52 -9.15
CA TRP A 41 -5.83 2.11 -9.63
C TRP A 41 -5.71 2.72 -11.02
N ASN A 42 -4.64 3.48 -11.29
CA ASN A 42 -4.39 4.07 -12.60
C ASN A 42 -4.16 3.03 -13.71
N SER A 43 -3.59 1.88 -13.37
CA SER A 43 -3.45 0.78 -14.31
C SER A 43 -4.79 0.11 -14.58
N LEU A 44 -5.56 -0.17 -13.53
CA LEU A 44 -6.81 -0.93 -13.61
C LEU A 44 -7.98 -0.13 -14.18
N ARG A 45 -8.06 1.18 -13.93
CA ARG A 45 -9.15 2.03 -14.42
C ARG A 45 -9.31 2.08 -15.94
N LYS A 46 -8.29 1.63 -16.68
CA LYS A 46 -8.30 1.53 -18.14
C LYS A 46 -9.17 0.38 -18.64
N ASP A 47 -9.41 -0.62 -17.78
CA ASP A 47 -10.25 -1.79 -18.04
C ASP A 47 -11.26 -1.96 -16.90
N THR A 48 -12.50 -1.54 -17.15
CA THR A 48 -13.57 -1.57 -16.16
C THR A 48 -13.81 -2.97 -15.61
N ALA A 49 -13.73 -4.02 -16.44
CA ALA A 49 -13.98 -5.39 -16.01
C ALA A 49 -12.86 -5.89 -15.06
N LEU A 50 -11.62 -5.49 -15.32
CA LEU A 50 -10.50 -5.82 -14.45
C LEU A 50 -10.57 -5.08 -13.11
N LEU A 51 -11.00 -3.82 -13.14
CA LEU A 51 -11.22 -3.01 -11.94
C LEU A 51 -12.36 -3.57 -11.07
N GLU A 52 -13.47 -4.00 -11.68
CA GLU A 52 -14.58 -4.65 -10.99
C GLU A 52 -14.11 -5.95 -10.32
N LYS A 53 -13.40 -6.81 -11.06
CA LYS A 53 -12.86 -8.07 -10.53
C LYS A 53 -11.86 -7.86 -9.39
N TYR A 54 -11.07 -6.81 -9.47
CA TYR A 54 -10.18 -6.40 -8.38
C TYR A 54 -10.96 -6.05 -7.12
N ASN A 55 -12.04 -5.28 -7.25
CA ASN A 55 -12.90 -4.92 -6.13
C ASN A 55 -13.62 -6.15 -5.55
N GLU A 56 -14.18 -7.01 -6.41
CA GLU A 56 -14.84 -8.26 -6.01
C GLU A 56 -13.91 -9.17 -5.20
N THR A 57 -12.62 -9.19 -5.52
CA THR A 57 -11.64 -10.01 -4.78
C THR A 57 -11.48 -9.51 -3.33
N PHE A 58 -11.43 -8.19 -3.12
CA PHE A 58 -11.37 -7.62 -1.76
C PHE A 58 -12.69 -7.83 -1.00
N GLU A 59 -13.82 -7.64 -1.66
CA GLU A 59 -15.14 -7.90 -1.05
C GLU A 59 -15.33 -9.38 -0.68
N GLU A 60 -14.87 -10.30 -1.51
CA GLU A 60 -14.86 -11.73 -1.20
C GLU A 60 -13.99 -12.01 0.03
N GLN A 61 -12.76 -11.47 0.10
CA GLN A 61 -11.88 -11.66 1.25
C GLN A 61 -12.50 -11.09 2.54
N LYS A 62 -13.14 -9.93 2.45
CA LYS A 62 -13.87 -9.33 3.57
C LYS A 62 -15.04 -10.21 4.02
N ARG A 63 -15.85 -10.71 3.09
CA ARG A 63 -16.97 -11.63 3.37
C ARG A 63 -16.51 -12.95 4.00
N LEU A 64 -15.33 -13.43 3.61
CA LEU A 64 -14.72 -14.64 4.16
C LEU A 64 -13.98 -14.39 5.48
N ASN A 65 -14.00 -13.17 6.03
CA ASN A 65 -13.24 -12.76 7.21
C ASN A 65 -11.73 -13.02 7.11
N VAL A 66 -11.20 -12.96 5.88
CA VAL A 66 -9.76 -13.01 5.60
C VAL A 66 -9.12 -11.64 5.91
N ILE A 67 -9.88 -10.57 5.65
CA ILE A 67 -9.52 -9.19 5.98
C ILE A 67 -10.67 -8.55 6.76
N GLU A 68 -10.33 -7.56 7.58
CA GLU A 68 -11.28 -6.78 8.37
C GLU A 68 -10.97 -5.27 8.25
N PRO A 69 -11.99 -4.40 8.32
CA PRO A 69 -11.75 -2.97 8.41
C PRO A 69 -11.05 -2.65 9.73
N VAL A 70 -10.06 -1.77 9.67
CA VAL A 70 -9.40 -1.23 10.87
C VAL A 70 -10.30 -0.15 11.47
N ASP A 71 -10.58 -0.21 12.77
CA ASP A 71 -11.22 0.90 13.48
C ASP A 71 -10.14 1.93 13.86
N GLU A 72 -10.26 3.15 13.33
CA GLU A 72 -9.31 4.24 13.61
C GLU A 72 -9.43 4.77 15.05
N ARG A 73 -10.47 4.38 15.79
CA ARG A 73 -10.68 4.76 17.20
C ARG A 73 -9.91 3.86 18.17
N ASP A 74 -9.50 2.68 17.71
CA ASP A 74 -8.77 1.75 18.55
C ASP A 74 -7.35 2.27 18.76
N MET A 75 -6.96 2.42 20.02
CA MET A 75 -5.55 2.59 20.36
C MET A 75 -4.83 1.29 20.04
N VAL A 76 -4.03 1.34 18.98
CA VAL A 76 -3.27 0.18 18.52
C VAL A 76 -2.03 0.03 19.39
N GLU A 77 -2.03 -0.98 20.25
CA GLU A 77 -0.82 -1.44 20.93
C GLU A 77 -0.06 -2.38 20.00
N GLY A 78 0.99 -1.91 19.34
CA GLY A 78 1.85 -2.78 18.54
C GLY A 78 2.51 -2.15 17.32
N THR A 79 2.98 -3.02 16.42
CA THR A 79 3.64 -2.61 15.19
C THR A 79 2.61 -2.42 14.08
N ILE A 80 2.49 -1.19 13.59
CA ILE A 80 1.66 -0.88 12.42
C ILE A 80 2.55 -0.89 11.18
N HIS A 81 2.18 -1.70 10.19
CA HIS A 81 2.86 -1.74 8.90
C HIS A 81 1.88 -2.08 7.79
N TYR A 82 2.06 -1.43 6.65
CA TYR A 82 1.18 -1.57 5.50
C TYR A 82 1.83 -2.46 4.43
N LEU A 83 1.05 -3.36 3.83
CA LEU A 83 1.43 -4.19 2.71
C LEU A 83 0.87 -3.57 1.43
N PRO A 84 1.72 -2.95 0.59
CA PRO A 84 1.31 -2.64 -0.76
C PRO A 84 0.96 -3.92 -1.49
N HIS A 85 -0.02 -3.86 -2.36
CA HIS A 85 -0.45 -5.00 -3.15
C HIS A 85 -0.53 -4.64 -4.62
N GLN A 86 -0.49 -5.68 -5.46
CA GLN A 86 -0.57 -5.56 -6.91
C GLN A 86 -1.58 -6.55 -7.47
N ALA A 87 -2.30 -6.10 -8.48
CA ALA A 87 -3.15 -6.93 -9.32
C ALA A 87 -2.30 -7.62 -10.40
N VAL A 88 -2.13 -8.93 -10.28
CA VAL A 88 -1.45 -9.78 -11.27
C VAL A 88 -2.50 -10.48 -12.12
N PHE A 89 -2.49 -10.18 -13.41
CA PHE A 89 -3.38 -10.81 -14.39
C PHE A 89 -2.67 -12.00 -15.05
N THR A 90 -3.31 -13.17 -15.04
CA THR A 90 -2.81 -14.39 -15.69
C THR A 90 -3.91 -14.96 -16.59
N PRO A 91 -4.00 -14.50 -17.85
CA PRO A 91 -5.13 -14.80 -18.73
C PRO A 91 -5.29 -16.29 -19.03
N HIS A 92 -4.18 -17.04 -19.00
CA HIS A 92 -4.12 -18.46 -19.33
C HIS A 92 -4.56 -19.40 -18.19
N LYS A 93 -4.95 -18.89 -17.02
CA LYS A 93 -5.47 -19.74 -15.93
C LYS A 93 -6.99 -19.92 -16.03
N ASN A 94 -7.44 -21.17 -15.97
CA ASN A 94 -8.86 -21.54 -16.01
C ASN A 94 -9.67 -21.05 -14.80
N THR A 95 -9.06 -20.96 -13.61
CA THR A 95 -9.78 -20.65 -12.36
C THR A 95 -9.85 -19.14 -12.08
N THR A 96 -8.72 -18.52 -11.71
CA THR A 96 -8.69 -17.11 -11.30
C THR A 96 -7.75 -16.31 -12.19
N LYS A 97 -8.33 -15.55 -13.13
CA LYS A 97 -7.59 -14.70 -14.08
C LYS A 97 -6.90 -13.49 -13.44
N LEU A 98 -7.37 -13.05 -12.27
CA LEU A 98 -6.79 -11.94 -11.50
C LEU A 98 -6.42 -12.42 -10.10
N ARG A 99 -5.23 -12.08 -9.63
CA ARG A 99 -4.76 -12.38 -8.27
C ARG A 99 -4.20 -11.12 -7.63
N ILE A 100 -4.48 -10.95 -6.34
CA ILE A 100 -3.91 -9.86 -5.55
C ILE A 100 -2.71 -10.42 -4.79
N VAL A 101 -1.56 -9.78 -4.98
CA VAL A 101 -0.30 -10.18 -4.35
C VAL A 101 0.16 -9.05 -3.45
N SER A 102 0.35 -9.35 -2.16
CA SER A 102 0.89 -8.40 -1.19
C SER A 102 2.42 -8.45 -1.18
N ASP A 103 3.06 -7.29 -1.13
CA ASP A 103 4.52 -7.13 -1.11
C ASP A 103 5.02 -6.82 0.30
N ALA A 104 5.32 -7.87 1.07
CA ALA A 104 5.93 -7.77 2.39
C ALA A 104 7.42 -7.36 2.37
N SER A 105 8.01 -7.20 1.18
CA SER A 105 9.39 -6.73 1.02
C SER A 105 9.45 -5.22 0.77
N ALA A 106 8.31 -4.52 0.68
CA ALA A 106 8.30 -3.08 0.45
C ALA A 106 8.80 -2.32 1.69
N HIS A 107 9.85 -1.52 1.51
CA HIS A 107 10.46 -0.68 2.56
C HIS A 107 11.06 0.59 1.95
N TYR A 108 11.30 1.60 2.79
CA TYR A 108 12.13 2.75 2.43
C TYR A 108 13.60 2.35 2.37
N LYS A 109 14.41 3.11 1.64
CA LYS A 109 15.85 2.92 1.61
C LYS A 109 16.41 2.90 3.04
N ASP A 110 17.29 1.94 3.33
CA ASP A 110 17.96 1.76 4.62
C ASP A 110 17.02 1.43 5.81
N CYS A 111 15.76 1.05 5.53
CA CYS A 111 14.79 0.61 6.53
C CYS A 111 14.49 -0.90 6.41
N PRO A 112 14.18 -1.62 7.50
CA PRO A 112 13.79 -3.03 7.42
C PRO A 112 12.41 -3.20 6.75
N SER A 113 12.24 -4.29 5.99
CA SER A 113 10.92 -4.74 5.54
C SER A 113 10.27 -5.69 6.55
N LEU A 114 8.97 -5.96 6.38
CA LEU A 114 8.28 -6.97 7.20
C LEU A 114 9.00 -8.33 7.13
N ASN A 115 9.45 -8.73 5.94
CA ASN A 115 10.21 -9.97 5.76
C ASN A 115 11.52 -10.03 6.55
N ASP A 116 12.15 -8.87 6.82
CA ASP A 116 13.36 -8.78 7.63
C ASP A 116 13.08 -8.80 9.13
N ALA A 117 11.92 -8.29 9.55
CA ALA A 117 11.47 -8.30 10.93
C ALA A 117 10.88 -9.67 11.37
N LEU A 118 10.45 -10.51 10.41
CA LEU A 118 9.87 -11.81 10.71
C LEU A 118 10.91 -12.83 11.18
N HIS A 119 10.67 -13.43 12.35
CA HIS A 119 11.47 -14.54 12.84
C HIS A 119 11.20 -15.79 11.99
N ARG A 120 12.18 -16.20 11.18
CA ARG A 120 12.13 -17.46 10.44
C ARG A 120 12.20 -18.62 11.43
N GLY A 121 11.03 -19.18 11.75
CA GLY A 121 10.91 -20.41 12.53
C GLY A 121 11.61 -21.61 11.83
N PRO A 122 11.70 -22.76 12.51
CA PRO A 122 12.23 -23.97 11.91
C PRO A 122 11.41 -24.35 10.66
N VAL A 123 12.07 -24.95 9.66
CA VAL A 123 11.40 -25.42 8.45
C VAL A 123 10.49 -26.61 8.83
N LEU A 124 9.18 -26.37 8.86
CA LEU A 124 8.16 -27.38 9.18
C LEU A 124 7.81 -28.28 7.97
N LEU A 125 8.33 -27.96 6.78
CA LEU A 125 8.06 -28.74 5.58
C LEU A 125 8.78 -30.09 5.64
N PRO A 126 8.06 -31.23 5.52
CA PRO A 126 8.70 -32.54 5.45
C PRO A 126 9.58 -32.64 4.20
N LYS A 127 10.63 -33.45 4.27
CA LYS A 127 11.55 -33.65 3.15
C LYS A 127 10.79 -34.17 1.93
N MET A 128 10.84 -33.42 0.82
CA MET A 128 10.06 -33.70 -0.39
C MET A 128 10.27 -35.10 -0.95
N TYR A 129 11.52 -35.59 -1.03
CA TYR A 129 11.78 -36.95 -1.48
C TYR A 129 11.15 -38.01 -0.57
N GLY A 130 11.13 -37.79 0.76
CA GLY A 130 10.50 -38.71 1.70
C GLY A 130 8.96 -38.70 1.59
N LEU A 131 8.37 -37.58 1.20
CA LEU A 131 6.95 -37.51 0.85
C LEU A 131 6.66 -38.28 -0.45
N LEU A 132 7.47 -38.06 -1.50
CA LEU A 132 7.33 -38.74 -2.79
C LEU A 132 7.53 -40.26 -2.68
N LEU A 133 8.52 -40.73 -1.92
CA LEU A 133 8.76 -42.15 -1.70
C LEU A 133 7.58 -42.81 -0.99
N ARG A 134 7.06 -42.21 0.09
CA ARG A 134 5.87 -42.73 0.80
C ARG A 134 4.62 -42.72 -0.08
N PHE A 135 4.43 -41.67 -0.86
CA PHE A 135 3.33 -41.59 -1.84
C PHE A 135 3.38 -42.74 -2.86
N ARG A 136 4.58 -43.19 -3.25
CA ARG A 136 4.80 -44.30 -4.19
C ARG A 136 4.69 -45.70 -3.59
N ILE A 137 4.58 -45.85 -2.27
CA ILE A 137 4.30 -47.15 -1.62
C ILE A 137 2.88 -47.64 -1.95
N GLY A 138 1.94 -46.70 -2.13
CA GLY A 138 0.57 -47.03 -2.51
C GLY A 138 0.45 -47.55 -3.95
N ARG A 139 -0.39 -48.56 -4.16
CA ARG A 139 -0.74 -49.05 -5.51
C ARG A 139 -1.56 -48.04 -6.33
N VAL A 140 -2.31 -47.18 -5.66
CA VAL A 140 -3.17 -46.17 -6.28
C VAL A 140 -2.83 -44.82 -5.66
N ALA A 141 -2.63 -43.82 -6.52
CA ALA A 141 -2.23 -42.47 -6.16
C ALA A 141 -3.38 -41.50 -6.41
N LEU A 142 -3.75 -40.71 -5.39
CA LEU A 142 -4.73 -39.62 -5.50
C LEU A 142 -4.06 -38.29 -5.18
N ILE A 143 -4.32 -37.29 -6.02
CA ILE A 143 -3.84 -35.92 -5.84
C ILE A 143 -5.02 -34.96 -5.97
N SER A 144 -5.04 -33.92 -5.16
CA SER A 144 -6.02 -32.84 -5.22
C SER A 144 -5.36 -31.54 -4.77
N ASP A 145 -5.83 -30.42 -5.30
CA ASP A 145 -5.43 -29.09 -4.85
C ASP A 145 -6.30 -28.65 -3.66
N VAL A 146 -5.70 -27.90 -2.72
CA VAL A 146 -6.44 -27.29 -1.61
C VAL A 146 -6.69 -25.83 -1.94
N GLU A 147 -7.91 -25.52 -2.36
CA GLU A 147 -8.27 -24.16 -2.74
C GLU A 147 -8.09 -23.20 -1.55
N LYS A 148 -7.36 -22.10 -1.79
CA LYS A 148 -7.19 -20.99 -0.82
C LYS A 148 -6.65 -21.43 0.55
N ALA A 149 -5.83 -22.49 0.60
CA ALA A 149 -5.30 -23.04 1.86
C ALA A 149 -4.66 -22.00 2.79
N PHE A 150 -3.86 -21.07 2.25
CA PHE A 150 -3.22 -20.02 3.04
C PHE A 150 -4.20 -19.00 3.64
N LEU A 151 -5.37 -18.79 3.02
CA LEU A 151 -6.39 -17.87 3.54
C LEU A 151 -7.18 -18.48 4.71
N GLN A 152 -7.03 -19.79 4.94
CA GLN A 152 -7.64 -20.48 6.08
C GLN A 152 -6.76 -20.42 7.33
N VAL A 153 -5.53 -19.89 7.21
CA VAL A 153 -4.60 -19.66 8.30
C VAL A 153 -4.80 -18.25 8.83
N ARG A 154 -5.12 -18.12 10.12
CA ARG A 154 -5.33 -16.82 10.76
C ARG A 154 -4.05 -16.33 11.42
N LEU A 155 -3.86 -15.00 11.39
CA LEU A 155 -2.84 -14.32 12.16
C LEU A 155 -3.34 -14.04 13.58
N HIS A 156 -2.42 -14.15 14.54
CA HIS A 156 -2.66 -13.75 15.91
C HIS A 156 -3.04 -12.26 15.97
N GLU A 157 -3.98 -11.88 16.85
CA GLU A 157 -4.56 -10.53 16.89
C GLU A 157 -3.51 -9.42 16.99
N VAL A 158 -2.52 -9.61 17.87
CA VAL A 158 -1.41 -8.67 18.09
C VAL A 158 -0.50 -8.45 16.87
N ASP A 159 -0.54 -9.35 15.88
CA ASP A 159 0.33 -9.31 14.70
C ASP A 159 -0.43 -8.84 13.44
N ARG A 160 -1.76 -8.71 13.49
CA ARG A 160 -2.58 -8.33 12.32
C ARG A 160 -2.21 -6.95 11.80
N ASP A 161 -1.90 -6.02 12.70
CA ASP A 161 -1.58 -4.64 12.35
C ASP A 161 -0.24 -4.46 11.63
N ALA A 162 0.64 -5.46 11.66
CA ALA A 162 1.84 -5.51 10.84
C ALA A 162 1.54 -5.87 9.36
N THR A 163 0.29 -6.20 9.04
CA THR A 163 -0.14 -6.69 7.72
C THR A 163 -1.29 -5.88 7.09
N ARG A 164 -1.52 -4.64 7.57
CA ARG A 164 -2.60 -3.77 7.06
C ARG A 164 -2.48 -3.56 5.56
N CYS A 165 -3.58 -3.42 4.84
CA CYS A 165 -3.56 -3.02 3.42
C CYS A 165 -4.49 -1.84 3.19
N LEU A 166 -4.15 -0.98 2.22
CA LEU A 166 -5.02 0.12 1.81
C LEU A 166 -5.94 -0.34 0.69
N TRP A 167 -7.24 -0.14 0.83
CA TRP A 167 -8.23 -0.49 -0.20
C TRP A 167 -9.19 0.67 -0.45
N LEU A 168 -9.83 0.66 -1.63
CA LEU A 168 -10.70 1.74 -2.10
C LEU A 168 -12.13 1.48 -1.62
N GLY A 169 -12.68 2.40 -0.82
CA GLY A 169 -14.10 2.37 -0.47
C GLY A 169 -15.02 2.56 -1.68
N ASP A 170 -14.57 3.35 -2.67
CA ASP A 170 -15.21 3.47 -3.99
C ASP A 170 -14.15 3.26 -5.07
N HIS A 171 -14.11 2.05 -5.65
CA HIS A 171 -13.10 1.67 -6.65
C HIS A 171 -13.19 2.48 -7.95
N LYS A 172 -14.31 3.16 -8.22
CA LYS A 172 -14.50 4.01 -9.40
C LYS A 172 -13.87 5.39 -9.24
N LYS A 173 -13.51 5.77 -8.00
CA LYS A 173 -12.86 7.03 -7.69
C LYS A 173 -11.37 6.79 -7.39
N PRO A 174 -10.50 7.79 -7.65
CA PRO A 174 -9.12 7.71 -7.21
C PRO A 174 -9.05 7.58 -5.69
N PRO A 175 -8.01 6.91 -5.14
CA PRO A 175 -7.78 6.86 -3.71
C PRO A 175 -7.79 8.28 -3.12
N ARG A 176 -8.73 8.56 -2.22
CA ARG A 176 -8.86 9.87 -1.56
C ARG A 176 -7.97 9.92 -0.33
N GLN A 177 -6.73 10.34 -0.53
CA GLN A 177 -5.91 11.08 0.43
C GLN A 177 -4.66 11.51 -0.31
N LEU A 178 -4.43 12.83 -0.30
CA LEU A 178 -3.32 13.62 -0.84
C LEU A 178 -2.32 12.92 -1.75
N TYR A 179 -2.18 13.46 -2.98
CA TYR A 179 -1.07 13.23 -3.89
C TYR A 179 0.26 13.17 -3.11
N VAL A 180 0.81 11.95 -2.99
CA VAL A 180 1.77 11.60 -1.93
C VAL A 180 3.18 12.21 -2.13
N ASP A 181 3.42 12.92 -3.23
CA ASP A 181 4.70 13.63 -3.43
C ASP A 181 4.51 15.15 -3.56
N ASN A 182 3.37 15.62 -4.11
CA ASN A 182 3.11 17.05 -4.35
C ASN A 182 1.72 17.43 -3.80
N LEU A 183 1.69 18.28 -2.78
CA LEU A 183 0.47 18.94 -2.31
C LEU A 183 0.07 20.03 -3.32
N LEU A 184 -0.98 19.76 -4.12
CA LEU A 184 -1.58 20.76 -4.99
C LEU A 184 -2.90 21.22 -4.40
N VAL A 185 -2.92 22.45 -3.91
CA VAL A 185 -4.12 23.09 -3.36
C VAL A 185 -4.28 24.44 -4.02
N THR A 186 -5.47 24.68 -4.56
CA THR A 186 -5.89 25.99 -5.06
C THR A 186 -6.62 26.74 -3.96
N MET A 187 -6.42 28.05 -3.91
CA MET A 187 -7.04 28.93 -2.92
C MET A 187 -7.47 30.22 -3.60
N ASP A 188 -8.57 30.80 -3.12
CA ASP A 188 -9.13 32.02 -3.72
C ASP A 188 -8.53 33.30 -3.11
N THR A 189 -7.93 33.21 -1.92
CA THR A 189 -7.30 34.34 -1.22
C THR A 189 -5.94 33.97 -0.59
N PRO A 190 -5.01 34.93 -0.43
CA PRO A 190 -3.74 34.71 0.28
C PRO A 190 -3.91 34.28 1.74
N GLU A 191 -4.95 34.79 2.42
CA GLU A 191 -5.28 34.47 3.81
C GLU A 191 -5.67 32.99 3.97
N ASP A 192 -6.43 32.46 3.01
CA ASP A 192 -6.77 31.03 2.96
C ASP A 192 -5.52 30.17 2.74
N GLY A 193 -4.56 30.66 1.94
CA GLY A 193 -3.29 29.98 1.72
C GLY A 193 -2.49 29.76 2.98
N LEU A 194 -2.44 30.74 3.88
CA LEU A 194 -1.79 30.61 5.17
C LEU A 194 -2.48 29.58 6.06
N ARG A 195 -3.82 29.63 6.13
CA ARG A 195 -4.61 28.68 6.94
C ARG A 195 -4.38 27.24 6.44
N VAL A 196 -4.36 27.05 5.13
CA VAL A 196 -4.07 25.76 4.49
C VAL A 196 -2.65 25.32 4.79
N TYR A 197 -1.65 26.20 4.66
CA TYR A 197 -0.26 25.89 5.01
C TYR A 197 -0.13 25.38 6.45
N SER A 198 -0.58 26.17 7.44
CA SER A 198 -0.42 25.84 8.86
C SER A 198 -1.14 24.54 9.22
N ARG A 199 -2.40 24.40 8.81
CA ARG A 199 -3.20 23.19 9.09
C ARG A 199 -2.61 21.95 8.41
N THR A 200 -2.09 22.10 7.20
CA THR A 200 -1.48 20.97 6.47
C THR A 200 -0.15 20.56 7.10
N LYS A 201 0.67 21.51 7.53
CA LYS A 201 1.94 21.23 8.23
C LYS A 201 1.69 20.55 9.58
N GLU A 202 0.68 20.96 10.33
CA GLU A 202 0.25 20.30 11.57
C GLU A 202 -0.17 18.84 11.33
N ILE A 203 -1.12 18.61 10.42
CA ILE A 203 -1.61 17.27 10.09
C ILE A 203 -0.46 16.35 9.65
N PHE A 204 0.45 16.85 8.80
CA PHE A 204 1.57 16.03 8.32
C PHE A 204 2.62 15.78 9.40
N ASN A 205 2.88 16.75 10.29
CA ASN A 205 3.77 16.54 11.44
C ASN A 205 3.20 15.53 12.43
N GLU A 206 1.89 15.53 12.69
CA GLU A 206 1.20 14.50 13.50
C GLU A 206 1.37 13.10 12.88
N LEU A 207 1.37 13.03 11.56
CA LEU A 207 1.64 11.81 10.79
C LEU A 207 3.14 11.47 10.66
N LYS A 208 4.02 12.18 11.37
CA LYS A 208 5.50 12.06 11.28
C LYS A 208 6.05 12.22 9.86
N MET A 209 5.36 12.96 9.01
CA MET A 209 5.75 13.29 7.64
C MET A 209 6.16 14.77 7.56
N ASN A 210 7.36 15.05 7.05
CA ASN A 210 7.80 16.44 6.88
C ASN A 210 7.50 16.95 5.46
N LEU A 211 6.58 17.91 5.36
CA LEU A 211 6.35 18.66 4.12
C LEU A 211 7.39 19.76 3.94
N ARG A 212 8.02 19.85 2.77
CA ARG A 212 9.05 20.84 2.44
C ARG A 212 8.86 21.32 1.00
N GLU A 213 9.60 22.33 0.59
CA GLU A 213 9.59 22.88 -0.78
C GLU A 213 8.23 23.48 -1.21
N PHE A 214 7.55 24.18 -0.30
CA PHE A 214 6.32 24.90 -0.64
C PHE A 214 6.59 25.98 -1.71
N ALA A 215 5.72 26.03 -2.70
CA ALA A 215 5.79 26.93 -3.84
C ALA A 215 4.38 27.49 -4.14
N SER A 216 4.28 28.81 -4.29
CA SER A 216 3.07 29.52 -4.72
C SER A 216 3.43 30.56 -5.80
N ASN A 217 2.46 30.91 -6.63
CA ASN A 217 2.51 32.03 -7.57
C ASN A 217 2.21 33.38 -6.88
N ASP A 218 1.65 33.36 -5.66
CA ASP A 218 1.42 34.55 -4.85
C ASP A 218 2.63 34.86 -3.94
N ARG A 219 3.11 36.11 -4.01
CA ARG A 219 4.29 36.56 -3.27
C ARG A 219 4.02 36.73 -1.76
N ALA A 220 2.84 37.21 -1.37
CA ALA A 220 2.52 37.43 0.04
C ALA A 220 2.44 36.10 0.80
N VAL A 221 1.92 35.06 0.14
CA VAL A 221 1.92 33.70 0.70
C VAL A 221 3.34 33.16 0.87
N MET A 222 4.20 33.33 -0.15
CA MET A 222 5.59 32.89 -0.08
C MET A 222 6.42 33.61 0.99
N GLU A 223 6.20 34.91 1.21
CA GLU A 223 6.90 35.68 2.23
C GLU A 223 6.52 35.27 3.66
N THR A 224 5.35 34.66 3.84
CA THR A 224 4.82 34.25 5.14
C THR A 224 5.23 32.84 5.56
N ILE A 225 5.47 31.93 4.61
CA ILE A 225 5.94 30.56 4.87
C ILE A 225 7.36 30.60 5.48
N PRO A 226 7.75 29.80 6.48
CA PRO A 226 9.13 29.78 7.00
C PRO A 226 10.16 29.43 5.93
N ALA A 227 11.33 30.08 5.93
CA ALA A 227 12.36 29.87 4.91
C ALA A 227 12.83 28.41 4.78
N ALA A 228 12.82 27.64 5.88
CA ALA A 228 13.17 26.23 5.89
C ALA A 228 12.19 25.34 5.10
N ASP A 229 10.96 25.81 4.90
CA ASP A 229 9.90 25.07 4.22
C ASP A 229 9.68 25.55 2.77
N ARG A 230 10.29 26.66 2.34
CA ARG A 230 10.12 27.23 0.98
C ARG A 230 10.93 26.46 -0.07
N SER A 231 10.38 26.38 -1.29
CA SER A 231 11.17 26.00 -2.46
C SER A 231 12.13 27.13 -2.85
N THR A 232 13.38 26.78 -3.13
CA THR A 232 14.43 27.70 -3.63
C THR A 232 14.40 27.86 -5.15
N GLU A 233 13.62 27.04 -5.86
CA GLU A 233 13.51 27.08 -7.33
C GLU A 233 12.29 27.91 -7.77
N GLU A 234 12.53 28.85 -8.69
CA GLU A 234 11.47 29.63 -9.36
C GLU A 234 10.75 28.79 -10.43
N ASP A 235 11.51 27.91 -11.10
CA ASP A 235 11.04 26.89 -12.03
C ASP A 235 10.90 25.56 -11.29
N SER A 236 9.68 25.12 -11.02
CA SER A 236 9.46 23.82 -10.36
C SER A 236 8.75 22.84 -11.28
N LYS A 237 9.00 21.54 -11.11
CA LYS A 237 8.25 20.49 -11.82
C LYS A 237 7.02 20.11 -11.03
N VAL A 238 5.85 20.48 -11.54
CA VAL A 238 4.57 20.04 -11.00
C VAL A 238 4.06 18.89 -11.86
N LEU A 239 3.97 17.69 -11.29
CA LEU A 239 3.51 16.48 -11.99
C LEU A 239 4.31 16.14 -13.26
N GLY A 240 5.61 16.51 -13.28
CA GLY A 240 6.48 16.31 -14.44
C GLY A 240 6.37 17.39 -15.54
N ILE A 241 5.49 18.39 -15.35
CA ILE A 241 5.35 19.57 -16.22
C ILE A 241 6.09 20.74 -15.57
N ARG A 242 6.82 21.52 -16.36
CA ARG A 242 7.52 22.70 -15.84
C ARG A 242 6.50 23.80 -15.56
N PHE A 243 6.48 24.30 -14.34
CA PHE A 243 5.64 25.40 -13.89
C PHE A 243 6.53 26.58 -13.53
N ASN A 244 6.36 27.68 -14.28
CA ASN A 244 6.95 28.97 -13.95
C ASN A 244 6.00 29.70 -13.01
N ARG A 245 6.45 29.91 -11.78
CA ARG A 245 5.65 30.50 -10.70
C ARG A 245 5.45 32.00 -10.84
N SER A 246 6.43 32.69 -11.44
CA SER A 246 6.41 34.15 -11.59
C SER A 246 5.47 34.61 -12.70
N GLU A 247 5.38 33.82 -13.76
CA GLU A 247 4.54 34.10 -14.93
C GLU A 247 3.22 33.34 -14.92
N ASP A 248 3.01 32.46 -13.94
CA ASP A 248 1.84 31.58 -13.81
C ASP A 248 1.60 30.71 -15.06
N GLN A 249 2.67 30.08 -15.58
CA GLN A 249 2.65 29.34 -16.85
C GLN A 249 3.13 27.90 -16.70
N PHE A 250 2.45 26.98 -17.39
CA PHE A 250 2.90 25.61 -17.60
C PHE A 250 3.54 25.45 -18.98
N GLN A 251 4.76 24.90 -19.03
CA GLN A 251 5.42 24.56 -20.29
C GLN A 251 5.25 23.07 -20.58
N ILE A 252 4.53 22.76 -21.66
CA ILE A 252 4.32 21.40 -22.17
C ILE A 252 5.04 21.28 -23.50
N ALA A 253 6.05 20.42 -23.57
CA ALA A 253 6.74 20.12 -24.83
C ALA A 253 5.98 19.02 -25.59
N GLY A 254 5.54 19.32 -26.80
CA GLY A 254 4.85 18.37 -27.67
C GLY A 254 5.03 18.70 -29.15
N THR A 255 5.09 17.67 -29.99
CA THR A 255 5.13 17.84 -31.44
C THR A 255 3.71 18.07 -31.94
N MET A 256 3.42 19.30 -32.39
CA MET A 256 2.11 19.60 -32.99
C MET A 256 2.03 18.93 -34.37
N PRO A 257 0.96 18.17 -34.68
CA PRO A 257 0.77 17.64 -36.01
C PRO A 257 0.63 18.80 -37.01
N ARG A 258 1.32 18.69 -38.16
CA ARG A 258 1.19 19.69 -39.24
C ARG A 258 -0.28 19.79 -39.62
N GLN A 259 -0.84 20.99 -39.57
CA GLN A 259 -2.11 21.27 -40.22
C GLN A 259 -1.88 21.10 -41.73
N GLU A 260 -2.46 20.05 -42.31
CA GLU A 260 -2.62 19.95 -43.75
C GLU A 260 -3.62 21.04 -44.16
N GLY A 261 -3.11 22.05 -44.88
CA GLY A 261 -3.91 23.07 -45.55
C GLY A 261 -4.31 22.64 -46.94
#